data_AF-A0A2G6T8V9-F1
#
_entry.id   AF-A0A2G6T8V9-F1
#
_cell.length_a   1.000
_cell.length_b   1.000
_cell.length_c   1.000
_cell.angle_alpha   90.00
_cell.angle_beta   90.00
_cell.angle_gamma   90.00
#
_symmetry.space_group_name_H-M   'P 1'
#
loop_
_entity.id
_entity.type
_entity.pdbx_description
1 polymer ?
#
loop_
_entity_poly.entity_id
_entity_poly.type
_entity_poly.pdbx_seq_one_letter_code
_entity_poly.pdbx_strand_id
1 'polypeptide(L)'
;MKIRYFLTLTDIKIMCYYTQQSAAIENVKRRFNSEVDNEETYLQSDFINGFSHPNIPVILNSSQHLITTDYTWGLGKRYGI
;
A
#
# COMPACT_ATOMS: atom_id res chain seq x y z
N MET A 1 23.31 17.94 30.44
CA MET A 1 22.47 18.90 29.69
C MET A 1 21.48 18.09 28.85
N LYS A 2 20.19 18.11 29.20
CA LYS A 2 19.16 17.22 28.67
C LYS A 2 18.23 18.05 27.79
N ILE A 3 18.45 18.01 26.47
CA ILE A 3 17.56 18.67 25.52
C ILE A 3 16.36 17.75 25.32
N ARG A 4 15.24 18.10 25.96
CA ARG A 4 13.92 17.58 25.59
C ARG A 4 13.41 18.47 24.47
N TYR A 5 13.34 17.95 23.25
CA TYR A 5 12.55 18.61 22.21
C TYR A 5 11.08 18.35 22.52
N PHE A 6 10.47 19.36 23.15
CA PHE A 6 9.04 19.49 23.35
C PHE A 6 8.47 20.10 22.07
N LEU A 7 8.09 19.26 21.11
CA LEU A 7 7.30 19.68 19.95
C LEU A 7 5.83 19.41 20.25
N THR A 8 5.13 20.41 20.78
CA THR A 8 3.67 20.46 20.71
C THR A 8 3.29 21.59 19.76
N LEU A 9 3.11 21.26 18.48
CA LEU A 9 2.46 22.08 17.46
C LEU A 9 1.62 21.14 16.59
N THR A 10 0.31 21.23 16.77
CA THR A 10 -0.81 20.77 15.92
C THR A 10 -0.47 20.07 14.59
N ASP A 11 -0.79 18.78 14.51
CA ASP A 11 -1.16 18.00 13.32
C ASP A 11 -0.33 18.24 12.04
N ILE A 12 0.98 17.95 12.10
CA ILE A 12 1.66 17.48 10.87
C ILE A 12 1.06 16.10 10.58
N LYS A 13 0.02 16.04 9.76
CA LYS A 13 -0.30 14.83 9.02
C LYS A 13 0.93 14.52 8.17
N ILE A 14 1.82 13.67 8.68
CA ILE A 14 2.81 12.98 7.85
C ILE A 14 1.97 12.09 6.93
N MET A 15 1.61 12.64 5.78
CA MET A 15 0.88 11.91 4.78
C MET A 15 1.86 10.92 4.14
N CYS A 16 1.56 9.63 4.24
CA CYS A 16 2.40 8.56 3.69
C CYS A 16 2.24 8.49 2.17
N TYR A 17 2.84 9.44 1.44
CA TYR A 17 2.79 9.48 -0.04
C TYR A 17 3.78 8.55 -0.72
N TYR A 18 4.71 7.96 0.04
CA TYR A 18 5.71 7.03 -0.47
C TYR A 18 5.71 5.77 0.38
N THR A 19 5.77 4.61 -0.26
CA THR A 19 5.87 3.30 0.42
C THR A 19 6.84 2.38 -0.32
N GLN A 20 7.13 1.24 0.30
CA GLN A 20 7.96 0.18 -0.24
C GLN A 20 7.18 -1.15 -0.19
N GLN A 21 7.30 -1.94 -1.26
CA GLN A 21 6.83 -3.32 -1.34
C GLN A 21 7.93 -4.18 -1.96
N SER A 22 8.94 -4.52 -1.17
CA SER A 22 10.10 -5.30 -1.64
C SER A 22 9.91 -6.81 -1.53
N ALA A 23 8.85 -7.26 -0.86
CA ALA A 23 8.58 -8.67 -0.64
C ALA A 23 8.16 -9.37 -1.95
N ALA A 24 8.86 -10.45 -2.28
CA ALA A 24 8.47 -11.37 -3.35
C ALA A 24 7.10 -12.00 -3.07
N ILE A 25 6.40 -12.36 -4.15
CA ILE A 25 5.04 -12.94 -4.13
C ILE A 25 4.93 -14.08 -3.10
N GLU A 26 5.82 -15.06 -3.17
CA GLU A 26 5.83 -16.22 -2.25
C GLU A 26 5.91 -15.84 -0.77
N ASN A 27 6.64 -14.78 -0.44
CA ASN A 27 6.77 -14.30 0.93
C ASN A 27 5.46 -13.67 1.42
N VAL A 28 4.76 -12.95 0.54
CA VAL A 28 3.49 -12.29 0.87
C VAL A 28 2.37 -13.33 0.97
N LYS A 29 2.31 -14.29 0.04
CA LYS A 29 1.36 -15.40 0.09
C LYS A 29 1.45 -16.15 1.42
N ARG A 30 2.67 -16.55 1.80
CA ARG A 30 2.93 -17.22 3.08
C ARG A 30 2.63 -16.34 4.30
N ARG A 31 2.95 -15.05 4.25
CA ARG A 31 2.75 -14.12 5.37
C ARG A 31 1.27 -13.92 5.70
N PHE A 32 0.44 -13.78 4.67
CA PHE A 32 -0.98 -13.45 4.83
C PHE A 32 -1.91 -14.66 4.65
N ASN A 33 -1.36 -15.82 4.26
CA ASN A 33 -2.14 -17.02 3.92
C ASN A 33 -3.19 -16.71 2.85
N SER A 34 -2.76 -16.02 1.80
CA SER A 34 -3.58 -15.52 0.70
C SER A 34 -2.91 -15.81 -0.64
N GLU A 35 -3.68 -16.04 -1.69
CA GLU A 35 -3.16 -16.12 -3.06
C GLU A 35 -3.12 -14.73 -3.72
N VAL A 36 -2.40 -14.58 -4.83
CA VAL A 36 -2.40 -13.36 -5.65
C VAL A 36 -3.27 -13.60 -6.88
N ASP A 37 -4.17 -12.68 -7.20
CA ASP A 37 -5.10 -12.82 -8.33
C ASP A 37 -4.40 -12.91 -9.69
N ASN A 38 -3.37 -12.10 -9.89
CA ASN A 38 -2.51 -12.11 -11.06
C ASN A 38 -1.08 -11.73 -10.65
N GLU A 39 -0.18 -12.70 -10.77
CA GLU A 39 1.23 -12.52 -10.40
C GLU A 39 1.98 -11.56 -11.32
N GLU A 40 1.56 -11.40 -12.59
CA GLU A 40 2.20 -10.51 -13.56
C GLU A 40 1.95 -9.02 -13.23
N THR A 41 0.84 -8.71 -12.55
CA THR A 41 0.45 -7.36 -12.16
C THR A 41 0.84 -7.01 -10.73
N TYR A 42 1.53 -7.92 -10.03
CA TYR A 42 1.99 -7.68 -8.67
C TYR A 42 3.10 -6.62 -8.62
N LEU A 43 2.83 -5.50 -7.96
CA LEU A 43 3.79 -4.40 -7.83
C LEU A 43 4.82 -4.69 -6.72
N GLN A 44 6.01 -5.11 -7.12
CA GLN A 44 7.19 -5.19 -6.25
C GLN A 44 8.15 -4.03 -6.56
N SER A 45 8.38 -3.15 -5.59
CA SER A 45 9.30 -2.01 -5.74
C SER A 45 9.82 -1.53 -4.38
N ASP A 46 11.09 -1.11 -4.35
CA ASP A 46 11.70 -0.46 -3.20
C ASP A 46 11.21 0.98 -2.97
N PHE A 47 10.62 1.58 -4.00
CA PHE A 47 10.10 2.94 -3.97
C PHE A 47 8.82 3.05 -4.80
N ILE A 48 7.71 3.31 -4.12
CA ILE A 48 6.39 3.50 -4.73
C ILE A 48 5.93 4.91 -4.42
N ASN A 49 5.63 5.66 -5.48
CA ASN A 49 5.12 7.02 -5.42
C ASN A 49 3.59 7.03 -5.49
N GLY A 50 2.90 7.42 -4.42
CA GLY A 50 1.44 7.49 -4.37
C GLY A 50 0.84 8.52 -5.34
N PHE A 51 1.59 9.55 -5.74
CA PHE A 51 1.13 10.55 -6.71
C PHE A 51 1.07 10.02 -8.15
N SER A 52 1.71 8.88 -8.45
CA SER A 52 1.63 8.26 -9.78
C SER A 52 0.40 7.38 -9.94
N HIS A 53 -0.46 7.28 -8.92
CA HIS A 53 -1.64 6.41 -8.90
C HIS A 53 -1.31 4.97 -9.34
N PRO A 54 -0.31 4.31 -8.73
CA PRO A 54 0.04 2.95 -9.10
C PRO A 54 -1.06 1.96 -8.66
N ASN A 55 -1.15 0.82 -9.34
CA ASN A 55 -1.91 -0.31 -8.82
C ASN A 55 -1.14 -0.96 -7.68
N ILE A 56 -1.75 -1.03 -6.50
CA ILE A 56 -1.12 -1.57 -5.30
C ILE A 56 -1.81 -2.88 -4.90
N PRO A 57 -1.04 -3.92 -4.51
CA PRO A 57 -1.61 -5.15 -4.02
C PRO A 57 -2.35 -4.88 -2.70
N VAL A 58 -3.63 -5.20 -2.64
CA VAL A 58 -4.48 -5.01 -1.45
C VAL A 58 -5.23 -6.28 -1.10
N ILE A 59 -5.51 -6.49 0.18
CA ILE A 59 -6.38 -7.56 0.65
C ILE A 59 -7.70 -6.90 1.08
N LEU A 60 -8.80 -7.34 0.48
CA LEU A 60 -10.13 -6.82 0.79
C LEU A 60 -10.75 -7.60 1.95
N ASN A 61 -11.57 -6.92 2.76
CA ASN A 61 -12.30 -7.60 3.84
C ASN A 61 -13.27 -8.68 3.32
N SER A 62 -13.84 -8.49 2.12
CA SER A 62 -14.71 -9.46 1.46
C SER A 62 -13.99 -10.70 0.94
N SER A 63 -12.67 -10.63 0.74
CA SER A 63 -11.86 -11.68 0.12
C SER A 63 -10.47 -11.76 0.76
N GLN A 64 -10.42 -12.11 2.04
CA GLN A 64 -9.18 -12.13 2.83
C GLN A 64 -8.14 -13.16 2.33
N HIS A 65 -8.58 -14.19 1.62
CA HIS A 65 -7.72 -15.21 1.02
C HIS A 65 -7.11 -14.80 -0.34
N LEU A 66 -7.41 -13.58 -0.82
CA LEU A 66 -6.97 -13.08 -2.11
C LEU A 66 -6.36 -11.68 -1.98
N ILE A 67 -5.14 -11.55 -2.47
CA ILE A 67 -4.45 -10.29 -2.72
C ILE A 67 -4.81 -9.88 -4.14
N THR A 68 -5.49 -8.75 -4.28
CA THR A 68 -5.90 -8.24 -5.58
C THR A 68 -4.99 -7.12 -6.05
N THR A 69 -4.72 -7.08 -7.36
CA THR A 69 -3.68 -6.24 -7.98
C THR A 69 -4.23 -5.20 -8.96
N ASP A 70 -5.54 -5.02 -9.03
CA ASP A 70 -6.23 -4.10 -9.94
C ASP A 70 -6.70 -2.79 -9.28
N TYR A 71 -6.41 -2.58 -7.98
CA TYR A 71 -6.78 -1.38 -7.26
C TYR A 71 -5.71 -0.30 -7.34
N THR A 72 -6.13 0.89 -7.77
CA THR A 72 -5.28 2.07 -7.86
C THR A 72 -5.16 2.81 -6.52
N TRP A 73 -3.95 3.22 -6.17
CA TRP A 73 -3.71 4.12 -5.05
C TRP A 73 -4.20 5.53 -5.40
N GLY A 74 -5.33 5.90 -4.82
CA GLY A 74 -5.93 7.23 -4.97
C GLY A 74 -7.42 7.09 -5.12
N LEU A 75 -8.17 7.42 -4.06
CA LEU A 75 -9.62 7.26 -4.06
C LEU A 75 -10.26 8.36 -4.94
N GLY A 76 -10.48 8.04 -6.21
CA GLY A 76 -11.27 8.84 -7.14
C GLY A 76 -12.74 8.41 -7.15
N LYS A 77 -13.64 9.31 -7.59
CA LYS A 77 -14.99 8.89 -7.94
C LYS A 77 -14.90 7.94 -9.14
N ARG A 78 -15.44 6.73 -9.00
CA ARG A 78 -15.74 5.87 -10.14
C ARG A 78 -16.85 6.55 -10.93
N TYR A 79 -16.50 7.23 -12.02
CA TYR A 79 -17.51 7.64 -12.99
C TYR A 79 -18.01 6.36 -13.65
N GLY A 80 -19.16 5.88 -13.18
CA GLY A 80 -19.89 4.80 -13.81
C GLY A 80 -20.42 5.29 -15.15
N ILE A 81 -20.13 4.52 -16.19
CA ILE A 81 -20.93 4.46 -17.41
C ILE A 81 -22.16 3.61 -17.07
#